data_AF-A0A3M1BFD5-F1
#
_entry.id   AF-A0A3M1BFD5-F1
#
_cell.length_a   1.000
_cell.length_b   1.000
_cell.length_c   1.000
_cell.angle_alpha   90.00
_cell.angle_beta   90.00
_cell.angle_gamma   90.00
#
_symmetry.space_group_name_H-M   'P 1'
#
loop_
_entity.id
_entity.type
_entity.pdbx_description
1 polymer ?
#
loop_
_entity_poly.entity_id
_entity_poly.type
_entity_poly.pdbx_seq_one_letter_code
_entity_poly.pdbx_strand_id
1 'polypeptide(L)'
;MKRFPILFSLLVLCLGADSSTKKKSWIRISSTKENVVASRILGTWTPDPNLVERLTGQKYTNSMKKTTIQFTKDMSIVKHLPNWLFQALKRKQMVLPIYLAGYFTLNNFPCEGRKGKYPYILTTVHGNPHVIFFRPRHNHPMGDGESFNVMLARAEKKKYDILFIGGDFNNQPFFPLQRLR
;
A
#
# COMPACT_ATOMS: atom_id res chain seq x y z
N MET A 1 41.15 21.58 -60.46
CA MET A 1 41.41 21.50 -59.00
C MET A 1 41.47 22.91 -58.42
N LYS A 2 40.43 23.31 -57.68
CA LYS A 2 40.40 24.53 -56.83
C LYS A 2 39.65 24.16 -55.55
N ARG A 3 40.27 24.39 -54.39
CA ARG A 3 39.71 24.12 -53.06
C ARG A 3 38.90 25.34 -52.60
N PHE A 4 37.76 25.09 -51.95
CA PHE A 4 37.13 26.03 -51.02
C PHE A 4 36.55 25.23 -49.84
N PRO A 5 36.83 25.59 -48.58
CA PRO A 5 36.21 24.98 -47.41
C PRO A 5 34.94 25.74 -47.02
N ILE A 6 33.86 25.03 -46.71
CA ILE A 6 32.70 25.62 -46.04
C ILE A 6 32.55 24.88 -44.70
N LEU A 7 33.10 25.48 -43.65
CA LEU A 7 32.51 25.38 -42.31
C LEU A 7 31.20 26.17 -42.34
N PHE A 8 30.13 25.69 -41.71
CA PHE A 8 29.46 26.44 -40.62
C PHE A 8 28.28 25.66 -40.00
N SER A 9 28.26 25.72 -38.67
CA SER A 9 27.10 25.70 -37.77
C SER A 9 26.22 24.44 -37.67
N LEU A 10 26.62 23.58 -36.72
CA LEU A 10 25.68 22.83 -35.90
C LEU A 10 24.82 23.82 -35.08
N LEU A 11 23.55 24.01 -35.45
CA LEU A 11 22.58 24.69 -34.61
C LEU A 11 22.02 23.67 -33.61
N VAL A 12 22.58 23.59 -32.42
CA VAL A 12 21.98 22.83 -31.30
C VAL A 12 20.85 23.68 -30.75
N LEU A 13 19.62 23.39 -31.19
CA LEU A 13 18.41 23.88 -30.55
C LEU A 13 18.25 23.18 -29.20
N CYS A 14 18.80 23.80 -28.16
CA CYS A 14 18.41 23.54 -26.78
C CYS A 14 16.98 24.06 -26.58
N LEU A 15 15.99 23.28 -26.99
CA LEU A 15 14.62 23.50 -26.55
C LEU A 15 14.56 23.22 -25.06
N GLY A 16 14.33 24.30 -24.30
CA GLY A 16 14.26 24.32 -22.86
C GLY A 16 13.32 23.25 -22.34
N ALA A 17 13.85 22.39 -21.46
CA ALA A 17 13.02 21.58 -20.60
C ALA A 17 12.20 22.52 -19.72
N ASP A 18 10.91 22.59 -20.01
CA ASP A 18 9.90 23.27 -19.22
C ASP A 18 9.98 22.81 -17.76
N SER A 19 10.55 23.65 -16.91
CA SER A 19 10.78 23.38 -15.49
C SER A 19 9.53 23.72 -14.69
N SER A 20 8.44 22.97 -14.86
CA SER A 20 7.23 23.25 -14.09
C SER A 20 6.37 22.02 -13.80
N THR A 21 6.99 20.92 -13.35
CA THR A 21 6.41 20.01 -12.34
C THR A 21 7.48 19.00 -11.91
N LYS A 22 8.24 19.31 -10.85
CA LYS A 22 9.00 18.25 -10.14
C LYS A 22 7.98 17.30 -9.50
N LYS A 23 7.49 16.31 -10.27
CA LYS A 23 6.80 15.14 -9.72
C LYS A 23 7.68 14.62 -8.58
N LYS A 24 7.10 14.48 -7.39
CA LYS A 24 7.80 14.01 -6.18
C LYS A 24 8.47 12.66 -6.51
N SER A 25 9.77 12.67 -6.82
CA SER A 25 10.53 11.55 -7.43
C SER A 25 10.60 10.30 -6.54
N TRP A 26 10.23 10.44 -5.26
CA TRP A 26 10.30 9.41 -4.24
C TRP A 26 9.04 8.52 -4.18
N ILE A 27 7.98 8.83 -4.93
CA ILE A 27 6.80 7.98 -5.05
C ILE A 27 6.61 7.57 -6.51
N ARG A 28 6.46 6.27 -6.73
CA ARG A 28 6.16 5.70 -8.06
C ARG A 28 4.81 5.00 -8.02
N ILE A 29 3.82 5.52 -8.73
CA ILE A 29 2.54 4.80 -8.90
C ILE A 29 2.78 3.67 -9.91
N SER A 30 2.54 2.43 -9.51
CA SER A 30 2.78 1.23 -10.31
C SER A 30 1.54 0.37 -10.32
N SER A 31 0.56 0.72 -11.14
CA SER A 31 -0.68 -0.07 -11.31
C SER A 31 -0.44 -1.28 -12.22
N THR A 32 0.45 -2.20 -11.83
CA THR A 32 0.70 -3.41 -12.61
C THR A 32 -0.31 -4.49 -12.22
N LYS A 33 -0.91 -5.15 -13.22
CA LYS A 33 -1.84 -6.28 -13.01
C LYS A 33 -1.17 -7.49 -12.34
N GLU A 34 0.16 -7.53 -12.37
CA GLU A 34 0.99 -8.64 -11.87
C GLU A 34 1.15 -8.64 -10.35
N ASN A 35 0.89 -7.52 -9.67
CA ASN A 35 0.91 -7.53 -8.20
C ASN A 35 -0.32 -8.29 -7.68
N VAL A 36 -0.09 -9.53 -7.23
CA VAL A 36 -1.13 -10.46 -6.77
C VAL A 36 -1.96 -9.85 -5.63
N VAL A 37 -1.32 -9.17 -4.68
CA VAL A 37 -2.02 -8.50 -3.58
C VAL A 37 -2.88 -7.35 -4.11
N ALA A 38 -2.32 -6.44 -4.90
CA ALA A 38 -3.05 -5.28 -5.42
C ALA A 38 -4.25 -5.67 -6.28
N SER A 39 -4.13 -6.75 -7.06
CA SER A 39 -5.20 -7.24 -7.94
C SER A 39 -6.34 -7.97 -7.19
N ARG A 40 -6.09 -8.43 -5.96
CA ARG A 40 -7.05 -9.26 -5.21
C ARG A 40 -7.48 -8.68 -3.86
N ILE A 41 -6.73 -7.81 -3.21
CA ILE A 41 -7.01 -7.39 -1.83
C ILE A 41 -8.34 -6.64 -1.65
N LEU A 42 -8.84 -5.96 -2.70
CA LEU A 42 -10.11 -5.24 -2.64
C LEU A 42 -11.28 -6.16 -2.28
N GLY A 43 -12.18 -5.64 -1.44
CA GLY A 43 -13.34 -6.34 -0.92
C GLY A 43 -13.35 -6.41 0.61
N THR A 44 -14.28 -7.21 1.13
CA THR A 44 -14.46 -7.42 2.57
C THR A 44 -13.93 -8.79 2.98
N TRP A 45 -13.28 -8.81 4.13
CA TRP A 45 -12.59 -9.96 4.70
C TRP A 45 -13.06 -10.16 6.14
N THR A 46 -13.05 -11.40 6.60
CA THR A 46 -13.40 -11.79 7.97
C THR A 46 -12.41 -12.86 8.45
N PRO A 47 -12.15 -12.97 9.76
CA PRO A 47 -11.20 -13.95 10.27
C PRO A 47 -11.60 -15.39 9.90
N ASP A 48 -10.64 -16.18 9.41
CA ASP A 48 -10.84 -17.60 9.15
C ASP A 48 -10.75 -18.39 10.46
N PRO A 49 -11.83 -19.06 10.92
CA PRO A 49 -11.84 -19.69 12.23
C PRO A 49 -10.81 -20.81 12.38
N ASN A 50 -10.60 -21.61 11.33
CA ASN A 50 -9.72 -22.77 11.39
C ASN A 50 -8.25 -22.34 11.33
N LEU A 51 -7.94 -21.35 10.49
CA LEU A 51 -6.58 -20.86 10.34
C LEU A 51 -6.15 -19.97 11.49
N VAL A 52 -7.04 -19.16 12.08
CA VAL A 52 -6.70 -18.29 13.22
C VAL A 52 -6.16 -19.14 14.37
N GLU A 53 -6.89 -20.18 14.78
CA GLU A 53 -6.46 -21.05 15.87
C GLU A 53 -5.16 -21.77 15.53
N ARG A 54 -5.03 -22.28 14.31
CA ARG A 54 -3.81 -22.97 13.85
C ARG A 54 -2.57 -22.07 13.85
N LEU A 55 -2.68 -20.82 13.41
CA LEU A 55 -1.53 -19.93 13.24
C LEU A 55 -1.18 -19.13 14.49
N THR A 56 -2.18 -18.83 15.33
CA THR A 56 -2.00 -17.94 16.48
C THR A 56 -2.12 -18.65 17.82
N GLY A 57 -2.65 -19.88 17.85
CA GLY A 57 -3.03 -20.58 19.08
C GLY A 57 -4.24 -19.97 19.80
N GLN A 58 -4.83 -18.89 19.26
CA GLN A 58 -5.98 -18.23 19.86
C GLN A 58 -7.27 -18.92 19.45
N LYS A 59 -8.10 -19.26 20.43
CA LYS A 59 -9.46 -19.76 20.16
C LYS A 59 -10.27 -18.72 19.41
N TYR A 60 -11.00 -19.18 18.41
CA TYR A 60 -11.90 -18.32 17.67
C TYR A 60 -13.06 -17.85 18.57
N THR A 61 -13.28 -16.53 18.65
CA THR A 61 -14.28 -15.93 19.55
C THR A 61 -15.45 -15.30 18.80
N ASN A 62 -16.56 -15.06 19.51
CA ASN A 62 -17.69 -14.30 18.98
C ASN A 62 -17.33 -12.86 18.57
N SER A 63 -16.30 -12.27 19.20
CA SER A 63 -15.78 -10.95 18.81
C SER A 63 -15.10 -11.02 17.44
N MET A 64 -14.23 -12.01 17.23
CA MET A 64 -13.59 -12.27 15.93
C MET A 64 -14.62 -12.56 14.84
N LYS A 65 -15.70 -13.29 15.14
CA LYS A 65 -16.78 -13.55 14.18
C LYS A 65 -17.45 -12.28 13.65
N LYS A 66 -17.54 -11.24 14.47
CA LYS A 66 -18.12 -9.93 14.08
C LYS A 66 -17.10 -9.01 13.41
N THR A 67 -15.83 -9.38 13.45
CA THR A 67 -14.74 -8.59 12.87
C THR A 67 -14.83 -8.62 11.35
N THR A 68 -14.75 -7.45 10.74
CA THR A 68 -14.56 -7.32 9.29
C THR A 68 -13.48 -6.30 8.96
N ILE A 69 -12.77 -6.58 7.88
CA ILE A 69 -11.79 -5.69 7.28
C ILE A 69 -12.23 -5.44 5.85
N GLN A 70 -12.27 -4.18 5.44
CA GLN A 70 -12.63 -3.83 4.07
C GLN A 70 -11.56 -2.96 3.43
N PHE A 71 -11.19 -3.31 2.20
CA PHE A 71 -10.33 -2.49 1.35
C PHE A 71 -11.13 -1.97 0.16
N THR A 72 -11.21 -0.64 0.04
CA THR A 72 -11.74 0.04 -1.15
C THR A 72 -10.62 0.72 -1.92
N LYS A 73 -10.87 1.06 -3.19
CA LYS A 73 -9.92 1.77 -4.04
C LYS A 73 -10.29 3.24 -4.12
N ASP A 74 -9.33 4.11 -3.83
CA ASP A 74 -9.40 5.54 -4.09
C ASP A 74 -7.97 6.09 -4.23
N MET A 75 -7.53 6.28 -5.48
CA MET A 75 -6.17 6.75 -5.78
C MET A 75 -5.99 8.25 -5.50
N SER A 76 -7.06 9.00 -5.24
CA SER A 76 -6.96 10.44 -4.96
C SER A 76 -6.18 10.71 -3.68
N ILE A 77 -6.21 9.77 -2.72
CA ILE A 77 -5.47 9.81 -1.46
C ILE A 77 -3.97 10.02 -1.65
N VAL A 78 -3.39 9.53 -2.74
CA VAL A 78 -1.96 9.68 -3.02
C VAL A 78 -1.55 11.16 -3.10
N LYS A 79 -2.46 12.04 -3.55
CA LYS A 79 -2.24 13.50 -3.61
C LYS A 79 -2.15 14.14 -2.22
N HIS A 80 -2.79 13.52 -1.23
CA HIS A 80 -2.93 14.02 0.14
C HIS A 80 -1.99 13.33 1.13
N LEU A 81 -1.06 12.49 0.65
CA LEU A 81 -0.08 11.86 1.53
C LEU A 81 0.74 12.90 2.28
N PRO A 82 1.00 12.69 3.57
CA PRO A 82 1.60 13.71 4.41
C PRO A 82 3.08 13.93 4.05
N ASN A 83 3.54 15.18 4.18
CA ASN A 83 4.90 15.58 3.81
C ASN A 83 6.00 14.83 4.59
N TRP A 84 5.73 14.45 5.85
CA TRP A 84 6.67 13.69 6.67
C TRP A 84 7.05 12.34 6.04
N LEU A 85 6.13 11.71 5.30
CA LEU A 85 6.40 10.44 4.61
C LEU A 85 7.47 10.64 3.54
N PHE A 86 7.34 11.71 2.73
CA PHE A 86 8.34 12.06 1.71
C PHE A 86 9.70 12.40 2.32
N GLN A 87 9.71 13.09 3.46
CA GLN A 87 10.96 13.38 4.17
C GLN A 87 11.62 12.10 4.68
N ALA A 88 10.84 11.15 5.21
CA ALA A 88 11.36 9.85 5.62
C ALA A 88 11.95 9.07 4.43
N LEU A 89 11.25 9.02 3.29
CA LEU A 89 11.72 8.38 2.07
C LEU A 89 13.00 9.02 1.53
N LYS A 90 13.07 10.35 1.48
CA LYS A 90 14.27 11.10 1.07
C LYS A 90 15.45 10.81 1.99
N ARG A 91 15.25 10.85 3.32
CA ARG A 91 16.31 10.55 4.30
C ARG A 91 16.88 9.14 4.13
N LYS A 92 16.02 8.18 3.82
CA LYS A 92 16.40 6.78 3.57
C LYS A 92 16.86 6.53 2.13
N GLN A 93 16.83 7.54 1.26
CA GLN A 93 17.10 7.42 -0.18
C GLN A 93 16.26 6.32 -0.86
N MET A 94 15.00 6.17 -0.41
CA MET A 94 14.09 5.13 -0.88
C MET A 94 13.03 5.69 -1.83
N VAL A 95 12.79 5.00 -2.92
CA VAL A 95 11.60 5.21 -3.76
C VAL A 95 10.51 4.24 -3.31
N LEU A 96 9.32 4.78 -3.01
CA LEU A 96 8.17 4.00 -2.58
C LEU A 96 7.24 3.70 -3.76
N PRO A 97 7.16 2.45 -4.22
CA PRO A 97 6.17 2.07 -5.22
C PRO A 97 4.77 1.94 -4.57
N ILE A 98 3.79 2.68 -5.07
CA ILE A 98 2.39 2.54 -4.65
C ILE A 98 1.65 1.72 -5.71
N TYR A 99 1.21 0.52 -5.32
CA TYR A 99 0.49 -0.40 -6.19
C TYR A 99 -1.03 -0.18 -6.13
N LEU A 100 -1.53 0.21 -4.94
CA LEU A 100 -2.94 0.48 -4.69
C LEU A 100 -3.04 1.54 -3.58
N ALA A 101 -4.10 2.33 -3.61
CA ALA A 101 -4.46 3.25 -2.54
C ALA A 101 -5.98 3.31 -2.41
N GLY A 102 -6.45 3.66 -1.22
CA GLY A 102 -7.88 3.79 -0.94
C GLY A 102 -8.16 3.86 0.54
N TYR A 103 -9.30 3.32 0.97
CA TYR A 103 -9.65 3.27 2.38
C TYR A 103 -9.66 1.84 2.92
N PHE A 104 -9.07 1.71 4.11
CA PHE A 104 -9.05 0.52 4.95
C PHE A 104 -10.05 0.75 6.08
N THR A 105 -11.10 -0.06 6.14
CA THR A 105 -12.11 0.01 7.18
C THR A 105 -11.98 -1.19 8.10
N LEU A 106 -11.90 -0.92 9.41
CA LEU A 106 -11.84 -1.94 10.45
C LEU A 106 -13.11 -1.87 11.30
N ASN A 107 -13.89 -2.95 11.31
CA ASN A 107 -15.10 -3.06 12.12
C ASN A 107 -14.94 -4.19 13.14
N ASN A 108 -15.32 -3.92 14.39
CA ASN A 108 -15.41 -4.92 15.47
C ASN A 108 -14.13 -5.73 15.72
N PHE A 109 -12.96 -5.17 15.42
CA PHE A 109 -11.69 -5.82 15.71
C PHE A 109 -11.44 -5.87 17.23
N PRO A 110 -10.85 -6.96 17.77
CA PRO A 110 -10.71 -7.15 19.22
C PRO A 110 -9.81 -6.13 19.93
N CYS A 111 -8.94 -5.43 19.18
CA CYS A 111 -8.14 -4.35 19.71
C CYS A 111 -8.98 -3.08 19.81
N GLU A 112 -9.40 -2.73 21.03
CA GLU A 112 -10.11 -1.49 21.33
C GLU A 112 -9.39 -0.27 20.74
N GLY A 113 -10.16 0.67 20.19
CA GLY A 113 -9.63 1.93 19.64
C GLY A 113 -9.19 1.91 18.17
N ARG A 114 -9.26 0.78 17.46
CA ARG A 114 -8.88 0.69 16.03
C ARG A 114 -10.07 0.64 15.06
N LYS A 115 -11.31 0.81 15.55
CA LYS A 115 -12.48 0.88 14.66
C LYS A 115 -12.44 2.20 13.88
N GLY A 116 -12.61 2.12 12.56
CA GLY A 116 -12.63 3.32 11.74
C GLY A 116 -12.31 3.05 10.28
N LYS A 117 -12.36 4.13 9.51
CA LYS A 117 -12.01 4.18 8.09
C LYS A 117 -10.76 5.02 7.94
N TYR A 118 -9.69 4.41 7.44
CA TYR A 118 -8.36 5.00 7.37
C TYR A 118 -7.88 5.04 5.93
N PRO A 119 -7.32 6.15 5.45
CA PRO A 119 -6.58 6.15 4.19
C PRO A 119 -5.44 5.13 4.24
N TYR A 120 -5.22 4.39 3.16
CA TYR A 120 -4.09 3.47 3.06
C TYR A 120 -3.41 3.53 1.69
N ILE A 121 -2.18 3.06 1.68
CA ILE A 121 -1.42 2.70 0.48
C ILE A 121 -0.91 1.27 0.62
N LEU A 122 -0.92 0.53 -0.49
CA LEU A 122 -0.27 -0.76 -0.65
C LEU A 122 1.05 -0.54 -1.38
N THR A 123 2.14 -0.97 -0.75
CA THR A 123 3.51 -0.79 -1.20
C THR A 123 4.31 -2.07 -0.99
N THR A 124 5.63 -2.01 -1.19
CA THR A 124 6.57 -3.02 -0.74
C THR A 124 7.64 -2.40 0.17
N VAL A 125 8.04 -3.16 1.19
CA VAL A 125 9.15 -2.84 2.09
C VAL A 125 10.04 -4.08 2.14
N HIS A 126 11.32 -3.95 1.75
CA HIS A 126 12.27 -5.06 1.66
C HIS A 126 11.76 -6.27 0.84
N GLY A 127 10.96 -6.02 -0.20
CA GLY A 127 10.37 -7.06 -1.06
C GLY A 127 9.05 -7.64 -0.53
N ASN A 128 8.68 -7.38 0.73
CA ASN A 128 7.42 -7.83 1.31
C ASN A 128 6.28 -6.85 0.98
N PRO A 129 5.09 -7.32 0.56
CA PRO A 129 3.94 -6.46 0.41
C PRO A 129 3.51 -5.89 1.76
N HIS A 130 3.23 -4.59 1.78
CA HIS A 130 2.95 -3.85 3.00
C HIS A 130 1.76 -2.93 2.80
N VAL A 131 0.84 -2.91 3.76
CA VAL A 131 -0.15 -1.85 3.87
C VAL A 131 0.39 -0.82 4.86
N ILE A 132 0.36 0.44 4.47
CA ILE A 132 0.55 1.58 5.37
C ILE A 132 -0.78 2.31 5.42
N PHE A 133 -1.37 2.45 6.60
CA PHE A 133 -2.60 3.19 6.83
C PHE A 133 -2.36 4.38 7.74
N PHE A 134 -3.14 5.43 7.56
CA PHE A 134 -2.95 6.70 8.23
C PHE A 134 -4.11 6.96 9.18
N ARG A 135 -3.80 7.28 10.43
CA ARG A 135 -4.79 7.60 11.45
C ARG A 135 -4.72 9.07 11.86
N PRO A 136 -5.84 9.64 12.32
CA PRO A 136 -5.84 10.99 12.87
C PRO A 136 -4.95 11.09 14.10
N ARG A 137 -4.13 12.14 14.18
CA ARG A 137 -3.31 12.46 15.35
C ARG A 137 -3.00 13.95 15.36
N HIS A 138 -3.05 14.59 16.54
CA HIS A 138 -2.77 16.03 16.71
C HIS A 138 -3.53 16.93 15.69
N ASN A 139 -4.84 16.72 15.53
CA ASN A 139 -5.72 17.44 14.60
C ASN A 139 -5.39 17.28 13.09
N HIS A 140 -4.48 16.38 12.73
CA HIS A 140 -4.20 16.06 11.32
C HIS A 140 -4.86 14.72 10.93
N PRO A 141 -5.69 14.66 9.87
CA PRO A 141 -6.41 13.44 9.48
C PRO A 141 -5.50 12.24 9.14
N MET A 142 -4.28 12.52 8.68
CA MET A 142 -3.21 11.54 8.44
C MET A 142 -1.99 11.86 9.30
N GLY A 143 -2.21 12.16 10.59
CA GLY A 143 -1.19 12.63 11.51
C GLY A 143 -0.20 11.55 11.95
N ASP A 144 -0.57 10.28 11.78
CA ASP A 144 0.24 9.13 12.19
C ASP A 144 0.10 7.99 11.18
N GLY A 145 1.18 7.28 10.91
CA GLY A 145 1.22 6.17 9.97
C GLY A 145 1.53 4.86 10.68
N GLU A 146 0.66 3.87 10.50
CA GLU A 146 0.82 2.51 10.99
C GLU A 146 0.94 1.57 9.79
N SER A 147 1.55 0.40 9.98
CA SER A 147 1.77 -0.52 8.86
C SER A 147 1.79 -1.97 9.28
N PHE A 148 1.40 -2.86 8.37
CA PHE A 148 1.50 -4.30 8.56
C PHE A 148 1.86 -5.05 7.28
N ASN A 149 2.50 -6.22 7.43
CA ASN A 149 2.79 -7.09 6.29
C ASN A 149 1.50 -7.71 5.75
N VAL A 150 1.50 -7.97 4.44
CA VAL A 150 0.40 -8.61 3.74
C VAL A 150 0.90 -9.75 2.87
N MET A 151 0.26 -10.90 2.97
CA MET A 151 0.40 -12.01 2.04
C MET A 151 -0.98 -12.44 1.55
N LEU A 152 -1.13 -12.72 0.25
CA LEU A 152 -2.39 -13.17 -0.32
C LEU A 152 -2.17 -14.47 -1.10
N ALA A 153 -2.81 -15.53 -0.64
CA ALA A 153 -2.90 -16.78 -1.37
C ALA A 153 -4.11 -16.71 -2.31
N ARG A 154 -3.83 -16.57 -3.61
CA ARG A 154 -4.86 -16.53 -4.65
C ARG A 154 -5.43 -17.93 -4.87
N ALA A 155 -6.74 -18.07 -4.76
CA ALA A 155 -7.46 -19.25 -5.23
C ALA A 155 -7.91 -19.09 -6.69
N GLU A 156 -8.26 -20.21 -7.32
CA GLU A 156 -8.87 -20.22 -8.65
C GLU A 156 -10.11 -19.33 -8.69
N LYS A 157 -11.04 -19.55 -7.76
CA LYS A 157 -12.23 -18.72 -7.57
C LYS A 157 -11.97 -17.67 -6.49
N LYS A 158 -12.18 -16.39 -6.84
CA LYS A 158 -11.90 -15.23 -5.97
C LYS A 158 -12.48 -15.37 -4.55
N LYS A 159 -13.69 -15.93 -4.41
CA LYS A 159 -14.36 -16.13 -3.10
C LYS A 159 -13.61 -17.04 -2.11
N TYR A 160 -12.60 -17.79 -2.58
CA TYR A 160 -11.77 -18.67 -1.76
C TYR A 160 -10.34 -18.13 -1.58
N ASP A 161 -10.05 -16.89 -1.99
CA ASP A 161 -8.76 -16.26 -1.69
C ASP A 161 -8.58 -16.18 -0.15
N ILE A 162 -7.35 -16.37 0.32
CA ILE A 162 -6.98 -16.21 1.73
C ILE A 162 -6.00 -15.05 1.83
N LEU A 163 -6.30 -14.12 2.73
CA LEU A 163 -5.49 -12.95 3.03
C LEU A 163 -4.87 -13.12 4.42
N PHE A 164 -3.58 -12.90 4.53
CA PHE A 164 -2.83 -12.90 5.78
C PHE A 164 -2.35 -11.48 6.04
N ILE A 165 -2.63 -10.95 7.24
CA ILE A 165 -2.16 -9.63 7.68
C ILE A 165 -1.43 -9.72 9.03
N GLY A 166 -0.63 -8.72 9.36
CA GLY A 166 0.15 -8.69 10.60
C GLY A 166 1.56 -9.21 10.37
N GLY A 167 2.15 -9.91 11.35
CA GLY A 167 3.55 -10.31 11.26
C GLY A 167 4.50 -9.11 11.15
N ASP A 168 4.15 -8.00 11.80
CA ASP A 168 4.89 -6.73 11.73
C ASP A 168 6.33 -6.90 12.24
N PHE A 169 6.52 -7.89 13.11
CA PHE A 169 7.81 -8.39 13.55
C PHE A 169 7.92 -9.88 13.25
N ASN A 170 9.15 -10.35 12.99
CA ASN A 170 9.43 -11.74 12.62
C ASN A 170 8.98 -12.78 13.67
N ASN A 171 8.72 -12.34 14.91
CA ASN A 171 8.25 -13.19 16.01
C ASN A 171 6.73 -13.16 16.21
N GLN A 172 5.97 -12.51 15.32
CA GLN A 172 4.51 -12.40 15.42
C GLN A 172 3.84 -13.24 14.32
N PRO A 173 2.78 -14.00 14.65
CA PRO A 173 2.05 -14.77 13.65
C PRO A 173 1.26 -13.84 12.72
N PHE A 174 0.99 -14.34 11.52
CA PHE A 174 -0.02 -13.74 10.65
C PHE A 174 -1.42 -14.04 11.16
N PHE A 175 -2.32 -13.09 10.95
CA PHE A 175 -3.75 -13.23 11.19
C PHE A 175 -4.47 -13.54 9.86
N PRO A 176 -5.03 -14.77 9.71
CA PRO A 176 -5.63 -15.21 8.46
C PRO A 176 -7.08 -14.74 8.33
N LEU A 177 -7.43 -14.34 7.12
CA LEU A 177 -8.71 -13.81 6.73
C LEU A 177 -9.21 -14.52 5.47
N GLN A 178 -10.50 -14.80 5.44
CA GLN A 178 -11.22 -15.27 4.26
C GLN A 178 -12.14 -14.16 3.74
N ARG A 179 -12.56 -14.25 2.48
CA ARG A 179 -13.53 -13.29 1.94
C ARG A 179 -14.88 -13.43 2.63
N LEU A 180 -15.43 -12.29 3.03
CA LEU A 180 -16.84 -12.21 3.38
C LEU A 180 -17.63 -12.20 2.06
N ARG A 181 -18.56 -13.15 1.91
CA ARG A 181 -19.33 -13.39 0.69
C ARG A 181 -20.06 -12.14 0.20
#